data_AF-A0A8I1NKQ4-F1
#
_entry.id   AF-A0A8I1NKQ4-F1
#
_cell.length_a   1.000
_cell.length_b   1.000
_cell.length_c   1.000
_cell.angle_alpha   90.00
_cell.angle_beta   90.00
_cell.angle_gamma   90.00
#
_symmetry.space_group_name_H-M   'P 1'
#
loop_
_entity.id
_entity.type
_entity.pdbx_description
1 polymer ?
#
loop_
_entity_poly.entity_id
_entity_poly.type
_entity_poly.pdbx_seq_one_letter_code
_entity_poly.pdbx_strand_id
1 'polypeptide(L)'
;MERRVGDRERGGGNAAGSRARPIPYSPFPIPGRSRGRTQRAGGFTLLEMLAVIALIGIVAVAVITKVIPSFDKGKYKTGKIQLSTLSQDIDNYMLDNGTPPQQLVDLVKKPGNAPNWQGPYAKESQLKDPYGHDYGYQYPGQHGKYDLVFYGEDGKPGGDGLNADAGNWQ
;
A
#
# COMPACT_ATOMS: atom_id res chain seq x y z
N MET A 1 -30.08 -48.36 -25.95
CA MET A 1 -30.31 -46.95 -26.30
C MET A 1 -29.29 -46.55 -27.35
N GLU A 2 -29.53 -46.97 -28.59
CA GLU A 2 -28.86 -46.46 -29.78
C GLU A 2 -29.36 -45.05 -30.08
N ARG A 3 -28.45 -44.16 -30.52
CA ARG A 3 -28.50 -43.63 -31.90
C ARG A 3 -27.29 -42.73 -32.17
N ARG A 4 -26.61 -43.06 -33.28
CA ARG A 4 -25.82 -42.17 -34.13
C ARG A 4 -26.56 -40.86 -34.40
N VAL A 5 -25.82 -39.83 -34.84
CA VAL A 5 -26.08 -38.92 -35.98
C VAL A 5 -25.14 -37.72 -35.75
N GLY A 6 -24.16 -37.36 -36.58
CA GLY A 6 -24.07 -37.55 -38.03
C GLY A 6 -24.79 -36.44 -38.77
N ASP A 7 -24.43 -35.17 -38.54
CA ASP A 7 -24.83 -34.06 -39.42
C ASP A 7 -23.94 -34.10 -40.66
N ARG A 8 -24.40 -34.72 -41.77
CA ARG A 8 -25.17 -34.12 -42.89
C ARG A 8 -24.54 -32.82 -43.39
N GLU A 9 -23.77 -32.87 -44.47
CA GLU A 9 -24.27 -32.88 -45.87
C GLU A 9 -25.28 -31.77 -46.20
N ARG A 10 -24.82 -30.83 -47.04
CA ARG A 10 -25.45 -30.41 -48.31
C ARG A 10 -24.50 -29.42 -48.98
N GLY A 11 -23.94 -29.73 -50.15
CA GLY A 11 -24.64 -29.73 -51.45
C GLY A 11 -24.49 -28.33 -52.04
N GLY A 12 -23.67 -28.10 -53.07
CA GLY A 12 -23.73 -28.74 -54.38
C GLY A 12 -24.58 -27.87 -55.29
N GLY A 13 -23.97 -27.16 -56.25
CA GLY A 13 -24.71 -26.33 -57.19
C GLY A 13 -23.86 -25.28 -57.90
N ASN A 14 -22.93 -25.74 -58.73
CA ASN A 14 -22.29 -24.91 -59.74
C ASN A 14 -22.91 -25.29 -61.09
N ALA A 15 -23.42 -24.29 -61.84
CA ALA A 15 -23.29 -24.16 -63.31
C ALA A 15 -24.49 -23.46 -63.97
N ALA A 16 -24.12 -22.47 -64.78
CA ALA A 16 -24.60 -22.19 -66.12
C ALA A 16 -26.02 -21.59 -66.30
N GLY A 17 -26.01 -20.28 -66.56
CA GLY A 17 -27.15 -19.53 -67.07
C GLY A 17 -26.72 -18.21 -67.69
N SER A 18 -25.85 -18.26 -68.69
CA SER A 18 -25.39 -17.11 -69.48
C SER A 18 -26.55 -16.43 -70.22
N ARG A 19 -26.85 -15.17 -69.84
CA ARG A 19 -27.46 -14.18 -70.74
C ARG A 19 -26.74 -12.85 -70.57
N ALA A 20 -25.77 -12.62 -71.46
CA ALA A 20 -25.10 -11.34 -71.62
C ALA A 20 -26.12 -10.29 -72.07
N ARG A 21 -26.24 -9.19 -71.32
CA ARG A 21 -26.83 -7.94 -71.78
C ARG A 21 -25.71 -6.92 -71.96
N PRO A 22 -25.62 -6.19 -73.09
CA PRO A 22 -24.64 -5.14 -73.24
C PRO A 22 -24.97 -3.97 -72.29
N ILE A 23 -24.06 -3.65 -71.38
CA ILE A 23 -24.11 -2.43 -70.59
C ILE A 23 -23.52 -1.28 -71.41
N PRO A 24 -24.22 -0.15 -71.56
CA PRO A 24 -23.73 1.01 -72.29
C PRO A 24 -22.55 1.66 -71.54
N TYR A 25 -21.50 2.02 -72.29
CA TYR A 25 -20.38 2.81 -71.78
C TYR A 25 -20.89 4.08 -71.12
N SER A 26 -20.74 4.14 -69.80
CA SER A 26 -20.99 5.34 -69.02
C SER A 26 -19.67 6.09 -68.86
N PRO A 27 -19.58 7.37 -69.24
CA PRO A 27 -18.38 8.16 -69.09
C PRO A 27 -18.33 8.71 -67.66
N PHE A 28 -18.12 7.84 -66.66
CA PHE A 28 -17.91 8.29 -65.30
C PHE A 28 -16.43 8.64 -65.09
N PRO A 29 -16.12 9.88 -64.68
CA PRO A 29 -14.77 10.26 -64.31
C PRO A 29 -14.35 9.46 -63.07
N ILE A 30 -13.21 8.79 -63.16
CA ILE A 30 -12.57 8.12 -62.02
C ILE A 30 -12.31 9.21 -60.96
N PRO A 31 -12.86 9.09 -59.74
CA PRO A 31 -12.55 10.02 -58.66
C PRO A 31 -11.04 10.02 -58.46
N GLY A 32 -10.44 11.20 -58.61
CA GLY A 32 -9.00 11.40 -58.53
C GLY A 32 -8.45 10.75 -57.27
N ARG A 33 -7.46 9.89 -57.50
CA ARG A 33 -6.51 9.36 -56.50
C ARG A 33 -6.33 10.41 -55.41
N SER A 34 -6.92 10.16 -54.24
CA SER A 34 -6.69 10.97 -53.04
C SER A 34 -5.18 10.94 -52.82
N ARG A 35 -4.51 12.03 -53.21
CA ARG A 35 -3.11 12.24 -52.89
C ARG A 35 -3.06 12.17 -51.38
N GLY A 36 -2.56 11.04 -50.86
CA GLY A 36 -2.16 10.94 -49.46
C GLY A 36 -1.29 12.15 -49.22
N ARG A 37 -1.85 13.11 -48.48
CA ARG A 37 -1.14 14.28 -48.03
C ARG A 37 -0.10 13.68 -47.11
N THR A 38 1.11 13.47 -47.64
CA THR A 38 2.28 13.18 -46.83
C THR A 38 2.26 14.24 -45.77
N GLN A 39 1.86 13.85 -44.57
CA GLN A 39 1.99 14.65 -43.37
C GLN A 39 3.46 15.01 -43.39
N ARG A 40 3.77 16.27 -43.73
CA ARG A 40 5.13 16.76 -43.62
C ARG A 40 5.45 16.54 -42.16
N ALA A 41 6.33 15.60 -41.86
CA ALA A 41 6.90 15.49 -40.53
C ALA A 41 7.54 16.86 -40.29
N GLY A 42 6.85 17.70 -39.52
CA GLY A 42 7.37 18.99 -39.11
C GLY A 42 8.64 18.69 -38.34
N GLY A 43 9.77 19.19 -38.84
CA GLY A 43 11.01 19.16 -38.07
C GLY A 43 10.79 19.92 -36.77
N PHE A 44 11.37 19.41 -35.69
CA PHE A 44 11.38 20.07 -34.39
C PHE A 44 11.89 21.51 -34.53
N THR A 45 11.10 22.47 -34.06
CA THR A 45 11.52 23.88 -34.04
C THR A 45 12.23 24.21 -32.73
N LEU A 46 13.17 25.15 -32.76
CA LEU A 46 13.84 25.63 -31.55
C LEU A 46 12.85 26.24 -30.55
N LEU A 47 11.80 26.91 -31.06
CA LEU A 47 10.76 27.53 -30.26
C LEU A 47 9.96 26.49 -29.46
N GLU A 48 9.72 25.32 -30.03
CA GLU A 48 9.00 24.22 -29.39
C GLU A 48 9.79 23.64 -28.21
N MET A 49 11.10 23.45 -28.37
CA MET A 49 11.97 23.05 -27.26
C MET A 49 12.09 24.16 -26.19
N LEU A 50 12.12 25.43 -26.60
CA LEU A 50 12.15 26.56 -25.68
C LEU A 50 10.87 26.64 -24.84
N ALA A 51 9.70 26.42 -25.45
CA ALA A 51 8.42 26.37 -24.74
C ALA A 51 8.34 25.20 -23.76
N VAL A 52 8.86 24.02 -24.13
CA VAL A 52 8.90 22.83 -23.25
C VAL A 52 9.81 23.05 -22.05
N ILE A 53 11.02 23.58 -22.26
CA ILE A 53 11.97 23.84 -21.17
C ILE A 53 11.44 24.95 -20.25
N ALA A 54 10.78 25.98 -20.81
CA ALA A 54 10.11 27.01 -20.02
C ALA A 54 8.98 26.42 -19.15
N LEU A 55 8.15 25.54 -19.71
CA LEU A 55 7.06 24.89 -18.99
C LEU A 55 7.59 23.94 -17.90
N ILE A 56 8.63 23.15 -18.18
CA ILE A 56 9.31 22.33 -17.18
C ILE A 56 9.89 23.21 -16.07
N GLY A 57 10.49 24.36 -16.40
CA GLY A 57 11.00 25.31 -15.42
C GLY A 57 9.90 25.85 -14.49
N ILE A 58 8.73 26.19 -15.03
CA ILE A 58 7.56 26.63 -14.26
C ILE A 58 7.04 25.51 -13.35
N VAL A 59 6.86 24.30 -13.89
CA VAL A 59 6.34 23.15 -13.12
C VAL A 59 7.33 22.71 -12.04
N ALA A 60 8.63 22.69 -12.35
CA ALA A 60 9.69 22.28 -11.43
C ALA A 60 9.72 23.11 -10.13
N VAL A 61 9.39 24.41 -10.21
CA VAL A 61 9.28 25.28 -9.02
C VAL A 61 8.05 24.94 -8.18
N ALA A 62 6.96 24.46 -8.79
CA ALA A 62 5.72 24.11 -8.09
C ALA A 62 5.77 22.72 -7.44
N VAL A 63 6.55 21.78 -7.97
CA VAL A 63 6.63 20.40 -7.46
C VAL A 63 7.68 20.24 -6.35
N ILE A 64 7.51 20.97 -5.24
CA ILE A 64 8.25 20.74 -3.99
C ILE A 64 7.27 20.81 -2.80
N THR A 65 6.07 20.24 -2.96
CA THR A 65 5.09 20.26 -1.87
C THR A 65 5.27 19.04 -0.97
N LYS A 66 6.03 19.29 0.10
CA LYS A 66 6.14 18.56 1.37
C LYS A 66 5.12 17.42 1.56
N VAL A 67 5.57 16.17 1.46
CA VAL A 67 4.75 14.98 1.75
C VAL A 67 5.06 14.34 3.12
N ILE A 68 5.92 14.95 3.94
CA ILE A 68 6.53 14.24 5.08
C ILE A 68 5.89 14.52 6.47
N PRO A 69 5.14 15.59 6.78
CA PRO A 69 4.73 15.83 8.18
C PRO A 69 3.58 14.95 8.70
N SER A 70 2.93 14.14 7.85
CA SER A 70 1.82 13.26 8.25
C SER A 70 2.30 11.90 8.76
N PHE A 71 3.53 11.51 8.44
CA PHE A 71 4.06 10.19 8.80
C PHE A 71 4.36 10.09 10.29
N ASP A 72 4.96 11.13 10.87
CA ASP A 72 5.36 11.14 12.29
C ASP A 72 4.15 11.20 13.23
N LYS A 73 3.11 11.95 12.86
CA LYS A 73 1.81 11.93 13.56
C LYS A 73 1.17 10.54 13.55
N GLY A 74 1.28 9.82 12.43
CA GLY A 74 0.79 8.45 12.29
C GLY A 74 1.56 7.50 13.20
N LYS A 75 2.89 7.58 13.21
CA LYS A 75 3.75 6.78 14.08
C LYS A 75 3.47 7.02 15.56
N TYR A 76 3.36 8.27 15.99
CA TYR A 76 3.02 8.60 17.38
C TYR A 76 1.68 7.96 17.80
N LYS A 77 0.64 8.07 16.97
CA LYS A 77 -0.66 7.44 17.24
C LYS A 77 -0.54 5.92 17.30
N THR A 78 0.21 5.30 16.39
CA THR A 78 0.48 3.86 16.43
C THR A 78 1.21 3.45 17.69
N GLY A 79 2.16 4.26 18.18
CA GLY A 79 2.90 4.00 19.41
C GLY A 79 1.97 3.94 20.63
N LYS A 80 0.99 4.85 20.71
CA LYS A 80 -0.06 4.81 21.73
C LYS A 80 -0.98 3.58 21.63
N ILE A 81 -1.29 3.14 20.41
CA ILE A 81 -2.09 1.92 20.21
C ILE A 81 -1.30 0.69 20.65
N GLN A 82 -0.03 0.59 20.23
CA GLN A 82 0.87 -0.49 20.62
C GLN A 82 1.12 -0.51 22.13
N LEU A 83 1.23 0.64 22.79
CA LEU A 83 1.30 0.76 24.25
C LEU A 83 0.10 0.06 24.90
N SER A 84 -1.12 0.35 24.43
CA SER A 84 -2.34 -0.30 24.95
C SER A 84 -2.37 -1.80 24.67
N THR A 85 -1.95 -2.24 23.48
CA THR A 85 -1.84 -3.67 23.16
C THR A 85 -0.82 -4.38 24.06
N LEU A 86 0.36 -3.82 24.23
CA LEU A 86 1.41 -4.39 25.08
C LEU A 86 0.98 -4.42 26.55
N SER A 87 0.24 -3.40 27.01
CA SER A 87 -0.39 -3.41 28.34
C SER A 87 -1.37 -4.58 28.51
N GLN A 88 -2.20 -4.87 27.49
CA GLN A 88 -3.09 -6.04 27.52
C GLN A 88 -2.32 -7.36 27.52
N ASP A 89 -1.20 -7.45 26.80
CA ASP A 89 -0.34 -8.64 26.79
C ASP A 89 0.28 -8.88 28.18
N ILE A 90 0.67 -7.81 28.88
CA ILE A 90 1.13 -7.86 30.29
C ILE A 90 0.00 -8.33 31.21
N ASP A 91 -1.21 -7.79 31.03
CA ASP A 91 -2.36 -8.19 31.84
C ASP A 91 -2.70 -9.67 31.64
N ASN A 92 -2.60 -10.19 30.41
CA ASN A 92 -2.78 -11.62 30.13
C ASN A 92 -1.70 -12.48 30.83
N TYR A 93 -0.44 -12.05 30.79
CA TYR A 93 0.63 -12.71 31.56
C TYR A 93 0.28 -12.76 33.05
N MET A 94 -0.27 -11.66 33.59
CA MET A 94 -0.68 -11.56 34.99
C MET A 94 -1.87 -12.45 35.34
N LEU A 95 -2.82 -12.64 34.41
CA LEU A 95 -3.95 -13.55 34.62
C LEU A 95 -3.46 -14.99 34.83
N ASP A 96 -2.42 -15.40 34.10
CA ASP A 96 -1.87 -16.74 34.20
C ASP A 96 -0.92 -16.92 35.40
N ASN A 97 -0.04 -15.94 35.63
CA ASN A 97 1.06 -16.07 36.60
C ASN A 97 0.81 -15.32 37.92
N GLY A 98 -0.28 -14.55 38.02
CA GLY A 98 -0.67 -13.78 39.20
C GLY A 98 0.15 -12.51 39.46
N THR A 99 1.26 -12.31 38.75
CA THR A 99 2.17 -11.16 38.92
C THR A 99 2.59 -10.59 37.56
N PRO A 100 2.88 -9.28 37.47
CA PRO A 100 3.46 -8.71 36.25
C PRO A 100 4.83 -9.36 35.92
N PRO A 101 5.23 -9.37 34.64
CA PRO A 101 6.55 -9.85 34.26
C PRO A 101 7.64 -9.03 34.96
N GLN A 102 8.81 -9.62 35.23
CA GLN A 102 9.92 -8.86 35.82
C GLN A 102 10.56 -7.96 34.77
N GLN A 103 10.54 -8.41 33.51
CA GLN A 103 11.06 -7.69 32.36
C GLN A 103 10.12 -7.90 31.16
N LEU A 104 10.03 -6.92 30.25
CA LEU A 104 9.19 -7.07 29.05
C LEU A 104 9.53 -8.30 28.20
N VAL A 105 10.78 -8.77 28.22
CA VAL A 105 11.21 -9.99 27.51
C VAL A 105 10.51 -11.25 28.01
N ASP A 106 9.98 -11.25 29.24
CA ASP A 106 9.26 -12.38 29.83
C ASP A 106 7.92 -12.67 29.11
N LEU A 107 7.42 -11.68 28.36
CA LEU A 107 6.26 -11.84 27.47
C LEU A 107 6.60 -12.71 26.25
N VAL A 108 7.86 -12.69 25.80
CA VAL A 108 8.33 -13.44 24.62
C VAL A 108 8.95 -14.77 25.02
N LYS A 109 9.69 -14.80 26.14
CA LYS A 109 10.41 -15.98 26.61
C LYS A 109 9.99 -16.32 28.03
N LYS A 110 9.62 -17.58 28.27
CA LYS A 110 9.28 -18.08 29.60
C LYS A 110 10.41 -17.81 30.61
N PRO A 111 10.16 -17.04 31.69
CA PRO A 111 11.13 -16.87 32.76
C PRO A 111 11.01 -18.03 33.79
N GLY A 112 12.06 -18.25 34.58
CA GLY A 112 12.12 -19.35 35.54
C GLY A 112 11.11 -19.24 36.70
N ASN A 113 10.62 -18.03 36.99
CA ASN A 113 9.67 -17.72 38.06
C ASN A 113 8.20 -17.69 37.61
N ALA A 114 7.89 -18.11 36.38
CA ALA A 114 6.54 -18.15 35.82
C ALA A 114 6.05 -19.60 35.62
N PRO A 115 5.56 -20.27 36.68
CA PRO A 115 5.18 -21.68 36.61
C PRO A 115 4.02 -21.92 35.63
N ASN A 116 3.07 -20.98 35.55
CA ASN A 116 1.85 -21.07 34.75
C ASN A 116 1.97 -20.36 33.39
N TRP A 117 3.18 -20.09 32.91
CA TRP A 117 3.37 -19.40 31.64
C TRP A 117 2.78 -20.20 30.47
N GLN A 118 1.84 -19.59 29.75
CA GLN A 118 1.13 -20.17 28.58
C GLN A 118 1.54 -19.49 27.26
N GLY A 119 2.52 -18.58 27.32
CA GLY A 119 2.91 -17.72 26.20
C GLY A 119 3.54 -18.44 24.99
N PRO A 120 4.12 -17.66 24.05
CA PRO A 120 4.44 -16.23 24.16
C PRO A 120 3.21 -15.32 24.12
N TYR A 121 3.20 -14.29 24.97
CA TYR A 121 2.14 -13.28 25.06
C TYR A 121 2.35 -12.14 24.07
N ALA A 122 3.59 -11.86 23.70
CA ALA A 122 3.96 -10.86 22.71
C ALA A 122 5.04 -11.39 21.76
N LYS A 123 5.18 -10.76 20.60
CA LYS A 123 6.31 -10.96 19.67
C LYS A 123 7.44 -10.01 20.03
N GLU A 124 8.68 -10.40 19.71
CA GLU A 124 9.86 -9.54 19.92
C GLU A 124 9.72 -8.17 19.23
N SER A 125 9.10 -8.14 18.04
CA SER A 125 8.84 -6.89 17.32
C SER A 125 7.82 -5.96 17.99
N GLN A 126 7.04 -6.46 18.96
CA GLN A 126 6.07 -5.65 19.72
C GLN A 126 6.70 -5.01 20.96
N LEU A 127 7.92 -5.40 21.33
CA LEU A 127 8.64 -4.81 22.47
C LEU A 127 9.31 -3.47 22.11
N LYS A 128 9.30 -3.10 20.83
CA LYS A 128 9.81 -1.84 20.31
C LYS A 128 8.65 -1.00 19.80
N ASP A 129 8.77 0.31 19.97
CA ASP A 129 7.81 1.27 19.44
C ASP A 129 7.97 1.48 17.91
N PRO A 130 7.13 2.30 17.25
CA PRO A 130 7.22 2.54 15.80
C PRO A 130 8.45 3.33 15.34
N TYR A 131 9.21 3.90 16.28
CA TYR A 131 10.48 4.57 16.04
C TYR A 131 11.67 3.63 16.27
N GLY A 132 11.44 2.44 16.86
CA GLY A 132 12.44 1.42 17.17
C GLY A 132 13.02 1.55 18.59
N HIS A 133 12.45 2.39 19.44
CA HIS A 133 12.88 2.54 20.83
C HIS A 133 12.23 1.48 21.72
N ASP A 134 12.87 1.18 22.85
CA ASP A 134 12.27 0.36 23.90
C ASP A 134 11.19 1.15 24.64
N TYR A 135 10.11 0.45 25.04
CA TYR A 135 9.17 0.99 26.01
C TYR A 135 9.83 1.11 27.38
N GLY A 136 9.55 2.19 28.09
CA GLY A 136 9.86 2.29 29.51
C GLY A 136 9.00 1.30 30.28
N TYR A 137 9.60 0.37 31.02
CA TYR A 137 8.87 -0.59 31.84
C TYR A 137 9.41 -0.57 33.27
N GLN A 138 8.51 -0.47 34.25
CA GLN A 138 8.87 -0.50 35.65
C GLN A 138 7.90 -1.40 36.44
N TYR A 139 8.48 -2.36 37.18
CA TYR A 139 7.79 -3.20 38.14
C TYR A 139 8.62 -3.29 39.43
N PRO A 140 8.07 -2.96 40.61
CA PRO A 140 6.73 -2.41 40.85
C PRO A 140 6.55 -1.00 40.27
N GLY A 141 5.37 -0.73 39.73
CA GLY A 141 5.02 0.57 39.13
C GLY A 141 4.85 1.68 40.18
N GLN A 142 4.94 2.94 39.75
CA GLN A 142 4.66 4.11 40.57
C GLN A 142 3.18 4.50 40.51
N HIS A 143 2.49 4.20 39.40
CA HIS A 143 1.10 4.56 39.15
C HIS A 143 0.14 3.36 39.28
N GLY A 144 0.67 2.15 39.47
CA GLY A 144 -0.12 0.93 39.60
C GLY A 144 0.73 -0.29 39.88
N LYS A 145 0.27 -1.46 39.41
CA LYS A 145 1.01 -2.71 39.55
C LYS A 145 2.33 -2.68 38.76
N TYR A 146 2.27 -2.13 37.55
CA TYR A 146 3.42 -1.85 36.68
C TYR A 146 3.16 -0.54 35.95
N ASP A 147 4.25 0.10 35.53
CA ASP A 147 4.22 1.28 34.69
C ASP A 147 4.81 0.91 33.33
N LEU A 148 4.10 1.23 32.25
CA LEU A 148 4.55 1.08 30.87
C LEU A 148 4.44 2.43 30.17
N VAL A 149 5.53 2.86 29.54
CA VAL A 149 5.68 4.21 28.98
C VAL A 149 6.18 4.16 27.55
N PHE A 150 5.52 4.92 26.68
CA PHE A 150 5.98 5.26 25.33
C PHE A 150 6.56 6.67 25.35
N TYR A 151 7.84 6.81 24.98
CA TYR A 151 8.58 8.08 25.05
C TYR A 151 8.43 8.99 23.81
N GLY A 152 7.52 8.67 22.89
CA GLY A 152 7.36 9.46 21.67
C GLY A 152 8.53 9.35 20.69
N GLU A 153 8.65 10.35 19.80
CA GLU A 153 9.57 10.35 18.66
C GLU A 153 11.06 10.46 19.06
N ASP A 154 11.40 11.07 20.18
CA ASP A 154 12.79 11.25 20.62
C ASP A 154 13.32 10.10 21.49
N GLY A 155 12.44 9.20 21.96
CA GLY A 155 12.77 8.04 22.76
C GLY A 155 13.28 8.38 24.16
N LYS A 156 12.97 9.57 24.70
CA LYS A 156 13.46 10.04 26.00
C LYS A 156 12.31 10.49 26.90
N PRO A 157 12.46 10.39 28.24
CA PRO A 157 11.47 10.92 29.16
C PRO A 157 11.26 12.43 28.99
N GLY A 158 10.00 12.85 29.04
CA GLY A 158 9.56 14.24 28.96
C GLY A 158 9.02 14.59 27.57
N GLY A 159 9.43 15.74 27.06
CA GLY A 159 9.04 16.21 25.72
C GLY A 159 7.61 16.73 25.60
N ASP A 160 7.33 17.31 24.43
CA ASP A 160 6.02 17.88 24.06
C ASP A 160 5.65 17.45 22.63
N GLY A 161 4.36 17.50 22.30
CA GLY A 161 3.89 17.20 20.94
C GLY A 161 4.09 15.73 20.56
N LEU A 162 4.94 15.46 19.57
CA LEU A 162 5.28 14.09 19.13
C LEU A 162 6.33 13.42 20.02
N ASN A 163 7.01 14.18 20.86
CA ASN A 163 7.95 13.70 21.86
C ASN A 163 7.29 13.50 23.23
N ALA A 164 5.98 13.76 23.35
CA ALA A 164 5.31 13.66 24.64
C ALA A 164 5.18 12.20 25.08
N ASP A 165 5.49 11.94 26.34
CA ASP A 165 5.32 10.63 26.96
C ASP A 165 3.83 10.21 27.03
N ALA A 166 3.57 8.93 26.82
CA ALA A 166 2.28 8.30 27.09
C ALA A 166 2.45 7.08 27.99
N GLY A 167 1.78 7.09 29.15
CA GLY A 167 1.80 6.00 30.13
C GLY A 167 0.53 5.15 30.08
N ASN A 168 0.58 3.89 30.52
CA ASN A 168 -0.59 3.01 30.61
C ASN A 168 -1.63 3.43 31.67
N TRP A 169 -1.31 4.41 32.52
CA TRP A 169 -2.20 4.97 33.53
C TRP A 169 -3.02 6.18 33.06
N GLN A 170 -2.78 6.67 31.84
CA GLN A 170 -3.49 7.81 31.24
C GLN A 170 -4.66 7.33 30.38
#